data_AF-A0A432UDV0-F1
#
_entry.id   AF-A0A432UDV0-F1
#
_cell.length_a   1.000
_cell.length_b   1.000
_cell.length_c   1.000
_cell.angle_alpha   90.00
_cell.angle_beta   90.00
_cell.angle_gamma   90.00
#
_symmetry.space_group_name_H-M   'P 1'
#
loop_
_entity.id
_entity.type
_entity.pdbx_description
1 polymer ?
#
loop_
_entity_poly.entity_id
_entity_poly.type
_entity_poly.pdbx_seq_one_letter_code
_entity_poly.pdbx_strand_id
1 'polypeptide(L)'
;TADHGNAEQMIDPKTGGPWTAHTTNPVPFVVVKGTCGSYGVRRREKEDVKLPEEFAGIPVLGILGDIAPSILHILGEEIPEEMTGCVIVEGEFNDCKL
;
A
#
# COMPACT_ATOMS: atom_id res chain seq x y z
N THR A 1 -2.35 -1.28 -6.46
CA THR A 1 -1.04 -1.45 -5.79
C THR A 1 0.00 -1.88 -6.81
N ALA A 2 1.27 -1.87 -6.44
CA ALA A 2 2.37 -2.43 -7.23
C ALA A 2 3.37 -3.08 -6.26
N ASP A 3 4.24 -3.94 -6.77
CA ASP A 3 5.32 -4.58 -6.00
C ASP A 3 6.58 -3.71 -5.93
N HIS A 4 6.83 -2.86 -6.93
CA HIS A 4 7.92 -1.89 -6.95
C HIS A 4 7.65 -0.74 -7.96
N GLY A 5 8.55 0.24 -8.01
CA GLY A 5 8.60 1.26 -9.07
C GLY A 5 9.49 0.83 -10.24
N ASN A 6 9.22 1.37 -11.43
CA ASN A 6 10.00 1.17 -12.65
C ASN A 6 9.61 2.24 -13.69
N ALA A 7 8.40 2.12 -14.26
CA ALA A 7 7.97 2.87 -15.44
C ALA A 7 7.88 4.39 -15.25
N GLU A 8 7.85 4.86 -14.00
CA GLU A 8 7.91 6.27 -13.68
C GLU A 8 9.30 6.90 -13.92
N GLN A 9 10.35 6.08 -14.05
CA GLN A 9 11.71 6.53 -14.37
C GLN A 9 12.30 5.69 -15.51
N MET A 10 12.17 6.20 -16.73
CA MET A 10 12.69 5.55 -17.94
C MET A 10 14.03 6.10 -18.42
N ILE A 11 14.47 7.24 -17.87
CA ILE A 11 15.70 7.94 -18.25
C ILE A 11 16.55 8.16 -17.01
N ASP A 12 17.83 7.85 -17.09
CA ASP A 12 18.80 8.09 -16.03
C ASP A 12 19.08 9.60 -15.89
N PRO A 13 18.79 10.23 -14.74
CA PRO A 13 19.00 11.67 -14.56
C PRO A 13 20.48 12.07 -14.58
N LYS A 14 21.42 11.15 -14.37
CA LYS A 14 22.86 11.41 -14.39
C LYS A 14 23.46 11.28 -15.78
N THR A 15 23.02 10.28 -16.55
CA THR A 15 23.63 9.94 -17.85
C THR A 15 22.78 10.33 -19.05
N GLY A 16 21.47 10.55 -18.88
CA GLY A 16 20.51 10.81 -19.96
C GLY A 16 20.16 9.58 -20.80
N GLY A 17 20.72 8.41 -20.49
CA GLY A 17 20.45 7.16 -21.17
C GLY A 17 19.22 6.41 -20.63
N PRO A 18 18.89 5.25 -21.21
CA PRO A 18 17.79 4.42 -20.71
C PRO A 18 18.03 3.92 -19.28
N TRP A 19 17.04 4.09 -18.42
CA TRP A 19 17.01 3.46 -17.10
C TRP A 19 16.28 2.12 -17.21
N THR A 20 16.96 1.02 -16.84
CA THR A 20 16.43 -0.36 -17.01
C THR A 20 16.22 -1.08 -15.67
N ALA A 21 16.54 -0.43 -14.56
CA ALA A 21 16.40 -0.98 -13.22
C ALA A 21 15.08 -0.54 -12.56
N HIS A 22 14.72 -1.17 -11.45
CA HIS A 22 13.64 -0.70 -10.58
C HIS A 22 14.03 0.61 -9.89
N THR A 23 13.04 1.28 -9.31
CA THR A 23 13.25 2.41 -8.39
C THR A 23 12.87 2.01 -6.97
N THR A 24 13.21 2.87 -6.02
CA THR A 24 12.80 2.78 -4.61
C THR A 24 11.63 3.70 -4.29
N ASN A 25 10.93 4.21 -5.31
CA ASN A 25 9.79 5.09 -5.12
C ASN A 25 8.63 4.35 -4.43
N PRO A 26 7.83 5.03 -3.60
CA PRO A 26 6.63 4.45 -3.04
C PRO A 26 5.61 4.09 -4.13
N VAL A 27 4.84 3.03 -3.89
CA VAL A 27 3.81 2.53 -4.82
C VAL A 27 2.42 3.01 -4.41
N PRO A 28 1.49 3.22 -5.36
CA PRO A 28 0.13 3.66 -5.04
C PRO A 28 -0.67 2.53 -4.39
N PHE A 29 -1.40 2.83 -3.31
CA PHE A 29 -2.37 1.91 -2.72
C PHE A 29 -3.77 2.49 -2.82
N VAL A 30 -4.68 1.78 -3.50
CA VAL A 30 -6.05 2.24 -3.77
C VAL A 30 -6.99 1.11 -3.41
N VAL A 31 -7.98 1.42 -2.58
CA VAL A 31 -9.10 0.52 -2.26
C VAL A 31 -10.32 1.02 -3.03
N VAL A 32 -10.93 0.12 -3.81
CA VAL A 32 -12.13 0.42 -4.58
C VAL A 32 -13.29 -0.35 -3.96
N LYS A 33 -14.39 0.34 -3.70
CA LYS A 33 -15.61 -0.25 -3.15
C LYS A 33 -16.70 -0.38 -4.21
N GLY A 34 -17.59 -1.34 -3.99
CA GLY A 34 -18.84 -1.45 -4.74
C GLY A 34 -19.91 -0.47 -4.28
N THR A 35 -21.16 -0.77 -4.66
CA THR A 35 -22.34 0.05 -4.35
C THR A 35 -22.71 0.05 -2.87
N CYS A 36 -22.28 -0.94 -2.10
CA CYS A 36 -22.57 -1.09 -0.67
C CYS A 36 -21.27 -1.24 0.14
N GLY A 37 -21.35 -0.99 1.45
CA GLY A 37 -20.20 -0.85 2.34
C GLY A 37 -19.49 0.51 2.26
N SER A 38 -18.82 0.88 3.35
CA SER A 38 -17.89 2.02 3.41
C SER A 38 -16.50 1.49 3.71
N TYR A 39 -15.54 1.75 2.81
CA TYR A 39 -14.13 1.44 3.04
C TYR A 39 -13.31 2.71 2.98
N GLY A 40 -12.40 2.85 3.93
CA GLY A 40 -11.40 3.89 4.00
C GLY A 40 -9.99 3.29 4.01
N VAL A 41 -9.00 4.15 3.83
CA VAL A 41 -7.60 3.80 4.00
C VAL A 41 -7.08 4.57 5.20
N ARG A 42 -6.50 3.86 6.15
CA ARG A 42 -5.88 4.48 7.33
C ARG A 42 -4.37 4.40 7.24
N ARG A 43 -3.69 5.37 7.86
CA ARG A 43 -2.23 5.26 8.05
C ARG A 43 -1.92 4.20 9.07
N ARG A 44 -0.83 3.50 8.85
CA ARG A 44 -0.17 2.65 9.82
C ARG A 44 0.30 3.49 11.01
N GLU A 45 0.06 2.97 12.21
CA GLU A 45 0.44 3.65 13.47
C GLU A 45 1.87 3.30 13.92
N LYS A 46 2.42 2.17 13.46
CA LYS A 46 3.76 1.69 13.83
C LYS A 46 4.86 2.53 13.14
N GLU A 47 5.85 3.02 13.90
CA GLU A 47 6.92 3.90 13.42
C GLU A 47 8.05 3.21 12.64
N ASP A 48 7.76 2.14 11.91
CA ASP A 48 8.75 1.35 11.17
C ASP A 48 8.86 1.73 9.69
N VAL A 49 8.01 2.64 9.20
CA VAL A 49 8.13 3.19 7.84
C VAL A 49 9.07 4.40 7.87
N LYS A 50 10.36 4.15 7.65
CA LYS A 50 11.35 5.21 7.41
C LYS A 50 11.56 5.35 5.92
N LEU A 51 11.08 6.45 5.37
CA LEU A 51 11.42 6.83 4.01
C LEU A 51 12.86 7.35 3.96
N PRO A 52 13.58 7.07 2.85
CA PRO A 52 14.79 7.81 2.53
C PRO A 52 14.53 9.32 2.57
N GLU A 53 15.55 10.10 2.93
CA GLU A 53 15.43 11.56 3.15
C GLU A 53 14.90 12.30 1.90
N GLU A 54 15.26 11.82 0.70
CA GLU A 54 14.75 12.32 -0.58
C GLU A 54 13.24 12.18 -0.77
N PHE A 55 12.59 11.32 0.02
CA PHE A 55 11.14 11.11 0.06
C PHE A 55 10.50 11.61 1.35
N ALA A 56 11.23 12.34 2.19
CA ALA A 56 10.69 12.93 3.42
C ALA A 56 9.50 13.84 3.11
N GLY A 57 8.42 13.69 3.89
CA GLY A 57 7.18 14.44 3.69
C GLY A 57 6.20 13.81 2.70
N ILE A 58 6.56 12.74 1.99
CA ILE A 58 5.58 11.93 1.26
C ILE A 58 4.73 11.15 2.27
N PRO A 59 3.40 11.30 2.25
CA PRO A 59 2.53 10.58 3.18
C PRO A 59 2.47 9.10 2.79
N VAL A 60 3.30 8.27 3.42
CA VAL A 60 3.22 6.83 3.23
C VAL A 60 2.21 6.22 4.20
N LEU A 61 1.38 5.35 3.66
CA LEU A 61 0.30 4.69 4.39
C LEU A 61 0.79 3.48 5.19
N GLY A 62 1.71 2.69 4.63
CA GLY A 62 2.18 1.44 5.21
C GLY A 62 3.25 0.77 4.33
N ILE A 63 3.44 -0.53 4.50
CA ILE A 63 4.37 -1.38 3.73
C ILE A 63 3.63 -2.44 2.91
N LEU A 64 4.33 -3.12 1.99
CA LEU A 64 3.73 -4.20 1.19
C LEU A 64 3.18 -5.35 2.05
N GLY A 65 3.83 -5.65 3.18
CA GLY A 65 3.37 -6.66 4.14
C GLY A 65 2.01 -6.37 4.78
N ASP A 66 1.52 -5.13 4.70
CA ASP A 66 0.21 -4.73 5.24
C ASP A 66 -0.94 -5.10 4.29
N ILE A 67 -0.64 -5.42 3.03
CA ILE A 67 -1.65 -5.67 1.99
C ILE A 67 -2.43 -6.96 2.27
N ALA A 68 -1.75 -8.08 2.57
CA ALA A 68 -2.41 -9.36 2.80
C ALA A 68 -3.31 -9.36 4.05
N PRO A 69 -2.87 -8.89 5.23
CA PRO A 69 -3.75 -8.69 6.38
C PRO A 69 -4.97 -7.82 6.07
N SER A 70 -4.78 -6.75 5.29
CA SER A 70 -5.87 -5.86 4.91
C SER A 70 -6.89 -6.53 3.98
N ILE A 71 -6.45 -7.42 3.09
CA ILE A 71 -7.36 -8.22 2.24
C ILE A 71 -8.17 -9.18 3.11
N LEU A 72 -7.54 -9.93 4.02
CA LEU A 72 -8.23 -10.85 4.92
C LEU A 72 -9.26 -10.12 5.78
N HIS A 73 -8.90 -8.94 6.29
CA HIS A 73 -9.82 -8.08 7.03
C HIS A 73 -11.07 -7.71 6.19
N ILE A 74 -10.90 -7.31 4.93
CA ILE A 74 -12.02 -6.99 4.03
C ILE A 74 -12.91 -8.21 3.80
N LEU A 75 -12.32 -9.39 3.67
CA LEU A 75 -13.03 -10.65 3.44
C LEU A 75 -13.73 -11.19 4.71
N GLY A 76 -13.46 -10.59 5.88
CA GLY A 76 -13.96 -11.09 7.16
C GLY A 76 -13.28 -12.40 7.62
N GLU A 77 -12.10 -12.69 7.11
CA GLU A 77 -11.32 -13.88 7.43
C GLU A 77 -10.37 -13.63 8.59
N GLU A 78 -10.02 -14.69 9.33
CA GLU A 78 -9.00 -14.62 10.37
C GLU A 78 -7.61 -14.35 9.78
N ILE A 79 -6.84 -13.49 10.44
CA ILE A 79 -5.46 -13.15 10.05
C ILE A 79 -4.51 -14.06 10.84
N PRO A 80 -3.69 -14.90 10.17
CA PRO A 80 -2.72 -15.76 10.85
C PRO A 80 -1.69 -14.96 11.66
N GLU A 81 -1.24 -15.49 12.79
CA GLU A 81 -0.26 -14.82 13.66
C GLU A 81 1.09 -14.58 12.96
N GLU A 82 1.44 -15.39 11.95
CA GLU A 82 2.64 -15.22 11.14
C GLU A 82 2.58 -13.94 10.27
N MET A 83 1.39 -13.44 9.96
CA MET A 83 1.18 -12.19 9.24
C MET A 83 1.33 -10.98 10.16
N THR A 84 2.58 -10.59 10.42
CA THR A 84 2.94 -9.47 11.32
C THR A 84 2.67 -8.06 10.76
N GLY A 85 2.11 -7.97 9.54
CA GLY A 85 1.68 -6.70 8.92
C GLY A 85 0.46 -6.10 9.62
N CYS A 86 0.23 -4.81 9.38
CA CYS A 86 -0.90 -4.07 9.94
C CYS A 86 -2.08 -4.04 8.97
N VAL A 87 -3.30 -4.11 9.49
CA VAL A 87 -4.49 -3.79 8.68
C VAL A 87 -4.52 -2.28 8.45
N ILE A 88 -4.48 -1.84 7.19
CA ILE A 88 -4.47 -0.42 6.78
C ILE A 88 -5.75 -0.01 6.02
N VAL A 89 -6.75 -0.89 6.00
CA VAL A 89 -8.09 -0.61 5.48
C VAL A 89 -9.07 -0.59 6.65
N GLU A 90 -9.97 0.39 6.66
CA GLU A 90 -11.03 0.52 7.65
C GLU A 90 -12.41 0.34 7.01
N GLY A 91 -13.39 -0.12 7.80
CA GLY A 91 -14.76 -0.34 7.37
C GLY A 91 -15.16 -1.82 7.31
N GLU A 92 -16.46 -2.08 7.21
CA GLU A 92 -17.02 -3.44 7.21
C GLU A 92 -17.78 -3.75 5.92
N PHE A 93 -17.69 -4.99 5.45
CA PHE A 93 -18.47 -5.49 4.31
C PHE A 93 -19.97 -5.65 4.63
N ASN A 94 -20.32 -5.68 5.93
CA ASN A 94 -21.62 -6.10 6.45
C ASN A 94 -22.80 -5.16 6.10
N ASP A 95 -22.54 -3.96 5.58
CA ASP A 95 -23.59 -3.02 5.16
C ASP A 95 -24.18 -3.32 3.77
N CYS A 96 -23.72 -4.38 3.11
CA CYS A 96 -24.34 -4.90 1.89
C CYS A 96 -25.57 -5.77 2.23
N LYS A 97 -26.72 -5.15 2.48
CA LYS A 97 -28.00 -5.86 2.32
C LYS A 97 -28.23 -6.09 0.82
N LEU A 98 -28.10 -7.34 0.38
CA LEU A 98 -28.63 -7.78 -0.92
C LEU A 98 -30.16 -7.69 -0.92
#